data_AF-A0A5N4BX06-F1
#
_entry.id   AF-A0A5N4BX06-F1
#
_cell.length_a   1.000
_cell.length_b   1.000
_cell.length_c   1.000
_cell.angle_alpha   90.00
_cell.angle_beta   90.00
_cell.angle_gamma   90.00
#
_symmetry.space_group_name_H-M   'P 1'
#
loop_
_entity.id
_entity.type
_entity.pdbx_description
1 polymer ?
#
loop_
_entity_poly.entity_id
_entity_poly.type
_entity_poly.pdbx_seq_one_letter_code
_entity_poly.pdbx_strand_id
1 'polypeptide(L)'
;TPKRILQFWKLRLFLKHVGTTVGVVCATDRDEPDTMHTRLKYSIVEQTPRSPGLFSVHPSTGVITTVSPYLDREVTFTIFSNEFFLFQYEASVEENTVDVEILRMPIDDKDLINTANWRANFTILKGNENGHFKISTDKETNEGVLCVVKPLNYEENQKVVLEIGVNNEVPFSRDVALRVTTMNRALVTVHVKDQDEGPECSPAVQYVQIKENSAVGSKMNGYKARDPENRTSNGIRYKILHDPKGWITINEISGSIQTSKTLDREAATPRNDLYNITVLAIDQDGRSCTGTLAVNIEDVNDNPPEILQNYLVVCKPKMEYTDISAVDPDEPINGAPFYFTLADTSLAVNRIWTLTRVNGISSKIMIYML
;
A
#
# COMPACT_ATOMS: atom_id res chain seq x y z
N THR A 1 54.90 -34.95 -46.55
CA THR A 1 54.45 -34.99 -45.14
C THR A 1 52.98 -34.61 -45.08
N PRO A 2 52.14 -35.32 -44.28
CA PRO A 2 50.69 -35.19 -44.37
C PRO A 2 50.25 -33.83 -43.81
N LYS A 3 49.49 -33.06 -44.60
CA LYS A 3 48.80 -31.86 -44.12
C LYS A 3 47.76 -32.30 -43.08
N ARG A 4 48.07 -32.15 -41.79
CA ARG A 4 47.06 -32.28 -40.72
C ARG A 4 46.15 -31.07 -40.77
N ILE A 5 44.93 -31.27 -41.25
CA ILE A 5 43.87 -30.27 -41.22
C ILE A 5 43.32 -30.27 -39.79
N LEU A 6 43.62 -29.22 -39.01
CA LEU A 6 42.91 -28.97 -37.75
C LEU A 6 41.59 -28.25 -38.09
N GLN A 7 40.46 -28.94 -37.91
CA GLN A 7 39.14 -28.30 -37.88
C GLN A 7 38.88 -27.78 -36.45
N PHE A 8 38.81 -26.47 -36.29
CA PHE A 8 38.28 -25.87 -35.06
C PHE A 8 36.75 -25.92 -35.09
N TRP A 9 36.15 -26.68 -34.18
CA TRP A 9 34.70 -26.65 -33.94
C TRP A 9 34.36 -25.47 -33.02
N LYS A 10 33.44 -24.61 -33.50
CA LYS A 10 32.70 -23.56 -32.76
C LYS A 10 33.50 -22.81 -31.68
N LEU A 11 34.22 -21.77 -32.11
CA LEU A 11 34.74 -20.76 -31.18
C LEU A 11 33.62 -19.76 -30.83
N ARG A 12 33.23 -19.67 -29.56
CA ARG A 12 32.35 -18.61 -29.06
C ARG A 12 33.15 -17.31 -29.02
N LEU A 13 32.94 -16.43 -30.00
CA LEU A 13 33.52 -15.09 -30.03
C LEU A 13 32.45 -14.07 -29.64
N PHE A 14 32.61 -13.49 -28.46
CA PHE A 14 32.03 -12.18 -28.14
C PHE A 14 32.95 -11.10 -28.69
N LEU A 15 32.43 -9.89 -28.90
CA LEU A 15 33.20 -8.67 -29.24
C LEU A 15 34.51 -8.63 -28.44
N LYS A 16 35.62 -8.94 -29.12
CA LYS A 16 36.97 -8.98 -28.53
C LYS A 16 37.85 -7.98 -29.26
N HIS A 17 38.65 -7.23 -28.52
CA HIS A 17 39.63 -6.31 -29.09
C HIS A 17 40.59 -7.03 -30.03
N VAL A 18 41.07 -6.31 -31.05
CA VAL A 18 42.14 -6.77 -31.94
C VAL A 18 43.34 -7.21 -31.09
N GLY A 19 43.91 -8.37 -31.41
CA GLY A 19 45.01 -8.98 -30.68
C GLY A 19 44.58 -9.96 -29.59
N THR A 20 43.29 -10.23 -29.40
CA THR A 20 42.87 -11.20 -28.39
C THR A 20 43.28 -12.62 -28.79
N THR A 21 43.91 -13.34 -27.86
CA THR A 21 44.28 -14.75 -28.05
C THR A 21 43.02 -15.62 -28.13
N VAL A 22 42.92 -16.35 -29.22
CA VAL A 22 41.85 -17.31 -29.55
C VAL A 22 42.21 -18.71 -29.07
N GLY A 23 43.49 -19.08 -29.20
CA GLY A 23 44.02 -20.39 -28.82
C GLY A 23 45.47 -20.53 -29.28
N VAL A 24 46.11 -21.66 -28.98
CA VAL A 24 47.49 -21.97 -29.37
C VAL A 24 47.51 -23.32 -30.07
N VAL A 25 48.16 -23.39 -31.23
CA VAL A 25 48.42 -24.66 -31.93
C VAL A 25 49.84 -25.12 -31.67
N CYS A 26 50.01 -26.41 -31.38
CA CYS A 26 51.31 -27.04 -31.15
C CYS A 26 51.48 -28.22 -32.09
N ALA A 27 52.65 -28.31 -32.73
CA ALA A 27 53.10 -29.46 -33.50
C ALA A 27 54.46 -29.93 -32.98
N THR A 28 54.77 -31.21 -33.19
CA THR A 28 56.04 -31.83 -32.80
C THR A 28 56.68 -32.47 -34.02
N ASP A 29 57.96 -32.19 -34.21
CA ASP A 29 58.82 -32.88 -35.18
C ASP A 29 59.68 -33.90 -34.42
N ARG A 30 59.89 -35.09 -35.01
CA ARG A 30 60.65 -36.19 -34.38
C ARG A 30 62.11 -36.23 -34.81
N ASP A 31 62.54 -35.32 -35.67
CA ASP A 31 63.93 -35.17 -36.08
C ASP A 31 64.80 -34.58 -34.94
N GLU A 32 66.11 -34.45 -35.18
CA GLU A 32 67.07 -33.98 -34.17
C GLU A 32 66.72 -32.58 -33.63
N PRO A 33 66.57 -32.41 -32.30
CA PRO A 33 66.14 -31.15 -31.71
C PRO A 33 67.14 -30.02 -31.97
N ASP A 34 66.65 -28.78 -32.00
CA ASP A 34 67.42 -27.54 -32.17
C ASP A 34 68.17 -27.40 -33.51
N THR A 35 67.79 -28.20 -34.51
CA THR A 35 68.28 -28.11 -35.89
C THR A 35 67.34 -27.29 -36.78
N MET A 36 67.82 -26.87 -37.96
CA MET A 36 66.96 -26.21 -38.95
C MET A 36 65.80 -27.10 -39.43
N HIS A 37 65.94 -28.42 -39.29
CA HIS A 37 64.93 -29.40 -39.70
C HIS A 37 63.78 -29.52 -38.69
N THR A 38 64.01 -29.19 -37.41
CA THR A 38 62.98 -29.21 -36.35
C THR A 38 62.36 -27.83 -36.08
N ARG A 39 62.79 -26.78 -36.79
CA ARG A 39 62.24 -25.42 -36.64
C ARG A 39 60.88 -25.28 -37.34
N LEU A 40 59.82 -25.53 -36.59
CA LEU A 40 58.44 -25.41 -37.07
C LEU A 40 58.03 -23.95 -37.33
N LYS A 41 57.27 -23.75 -38.42
CA LYS A 41 56.60 -22.48 -38.73
C LYS A 41 55.10 -22.70 -38.95
N TYR A 42 54.29 -21.89 -38.30
CA TYR A 42 52.83 -21.94 -38.39
C TYR A 42 52.31 -20.86 -39.35
N SER A 43 51.31 -21.20 -40.16
CA SER A 43 50.59 -20.27 -41.02
C SER A 43 49.14 -20.72 -41.21
N ILE A 44 48.24 -19.75 -41.41
CA ILE A 44 46.85 -20.03 -41.78
C ILE A 44 46.80 -20.16 -43.31
N VAL A 45 46.39 -21.33 -43.79
CA VAL A 45 46.37 -21.64 -45.23
C VAL A 45 45.02 -21.27 -45.85
N GLU A 46 43.92 -21.52 -45.14
CA GLU A 46 42.57 -21.19 -45.59
C GLU A 46 41.67 -20.88 -44.39
N GLN A 47 40.71 -19.98 -44.59
CA GLN A 47 39.70 -19.62 -43.61
C GLN A 47 38.31 -19.71 -44.28
N THR A 48 37.32 -20.22 -43.54
CA THR A 48 35.93 -20.31 -44.00
C THR A 48 35.02 -19.64 -42.96
N PRO A 49 34.17 -18.65 -43.34
CA PRO A 49 34.00 -18.07 -44.69
C PRO A 49 35.29 -17.37 -45.18
N ARG A 50 35.44 -17.23 -46.50
CA ARG A 50 36.58 -16.55 -47.13
C ARG A 50 36.47 -15.03 -46.90
N SER A 51 36.73 -14.61 -45.69
CA SER A 51 36.83 -13.21 -45.27
C SER A 51 38.29 -12.88 -44.97
N PRO A 52 38.87 -11.82 -45.56
CA PRO A 52 40.27 -11.48 -45.31
C PRO A 52 40.46 -11.02 -43.85
N GLY A 53 41.48 -11.56 -43.18
CA GLY A 53 42.07 -10.94 -41.98
C GLY A 53 41.24 -10.99 -40.69
N LEU A 54 40.45 -12.05 -40.44
CA LEU A 54 39.80 -12.19 -39.13
C LEU A 54 40.75 -12.69 -38.04
N PHE A 55 41.69 -13.57 -38.39
CA PHE A 55 42.66 -14.17 -37.48
C PHE A 55 44.08 -14.13 -38.05
N SER A 56 45.08 -14.09 -37.16
CA SER A 56 46.50 -14.28 -37.48
C SER A 56 47.07 -15.37 -36.58
N VAL A 57 48.11 -16.06 -37.04
CA VAL A 57 48.86 -17.02 -36.23
C VAL A 57 50.31 -16.57 -36.13
N HIS A 58 50.86 -16.58 -34.91
CA HIS A 58 52.25 -16.23 -34.70
C HIS A 58 53.16 -17.33 -35.27
N PRO A 59 54.11 -17.01 -36.18
CA PRO A 59 54.81 -18.02 -36.98
C PRO A 59 55.65 -19.01 -36.18
N SER A 60 56.18 -18.65 -35.00
CA SER A 60 57.05 -19.54 -34.21
C SER A 60 56.37 -20.14 -32.97
N THR A 61 55.28 -19.55 -32.49
CA THR A 61 54.63 -19.97 -31.24
C THR A 61 53.27 -20.62 -31.46
N GLY A 62 52.70 -20.50 -32.66
CA GLY A 62 51.38 -21.08 -32.96
C GLY A 62 50.21 -20.39 -32.24
N VAL A 63 50.45 -19.24 -31.59
CA VAL A 63 49.39 -18.46 -30.93
C VAL A 63 48.50 -17.83 -32.01
N ILE A 64 47.20 -18.09 -31.96
CA ILE A 64 46.19 -17.51 -32.86
C ILE A 64 45.58 -16.28 -32.17
N THR A 65 45.57 -15.14 -32.85
CA THR A 65 44.99 -13.89 -32.36
C THR A 65 43.95 -13.33 -33.33
N THR A 66 42.98 -12.59 -32.80
CA THR A 66 42.01 -11.83 -33.62
C THR A 66 42.71 -10.64 -34.29
N VAL A 67 42.44 -10.41 -35.56
CA VAL A 67 43.01 -9.28 -36.34
C VAL A 67 41.94 -8.27 -36.72
N SER A 68 40.69 -8.72 -36.82
CA SER A 68 39.55 -7.87 -37.11
C SER A 68 38.83 -7.46 -35.81
N PRO A 69 38.48 -6.18 -35.63
CA PRO A 69 37.57 -5.73 -34.57
C PRO A 69 36.10 -6.11 -34.84
N TYR A 70 35.83 -6.73 -36.00
CA TYR A 70 34.52 -6.92 -36.60
C TYR A 70 34.10 -8.39 -36.64
N LEU A 71 34.42 -9.10 -35.57
CA LEU A 71 33.96 -10.47 -35.34
C LEU A 71 32.57 -10.40 -34.72
N ASP A 72 31.58 -10.55 -35.58
CA ASP A 72 30.16 -10.48 -35.25
C ASP A 72 29.52 -11.85 -35.50
N ARG A 73 28.78 -12.36 -34.52
CA ARG A 73 28.10 -13.66 -34.63
C ARG A 73 26.83 -13.52 -35.49
N GLU A 74 26.27 -12.33 -35.59
CA GLU A 74 24.95 -12.04 -36.17
C GLU A 74 25.00 -11.51 -37.62
N VAL A 75 26.18 -11.45 -38.25
CA VAL A 75 26.44 -11.03 -39.66
C VAL A 75 26.10 -9.56 -39.98
N THR A 76 25.37 -8.87 -39.10
CA THR A 76 25.07 -7.43 -39.20
C THR A 76 25.50 -6.72 -37.92
N PHE A 77 26.32 -5.67 -38.09
CA PHE A 77 26.82 -4.70 -37.10
C PHE A 77 25.75 -3.89 -36.35
N THR A 78 24.58 -4.44 -36.17
CA THR A 78 23.51 -3.82 -35.42
C THR A 78 23.62 -4.32 -34.00
N ILE A 79 23.67 -3.40 -33.04
CA ILE A 79 23.52 -3.72 -31.62
C ILE A 79 22.12 -4.31 -31.46
N PHE A 80 22.02 -5.50 -30.86
CA PHE A 80 20.74 -6.12 -30.55
C PHE A 80 20.42 -5.92 -29.07
N SER A 81 19.17 -5.56 -28.81
CA SER A 81 18.60 -5.39 -27.49
C SER A 81 17.16 -5.85 -27.57
N ASN A 82 16.56 -6.22 -26.44
CA ASN A 82 15.13 -6.46 -26.38
C ASN A 82 14.36 -5.23 -26.89
N GLU A 83 13.64 -5.39 -28.00
CA GLU A 83 12.78 -4.36 -28.56
C GLU A 83 11.32 -4.79 -28.47
N PHE A 84 10.46 -3.85 -28.07
CA PHE A 84 9.02 -4.09 -28.12
C PHE A 84 8.54 -4.15 -29.57
N PHE A 85 7.60 -5.06 -29.85
CA PHE A 85 6.93 -5.09 -31.16
C PHE A 85 6.08 -3.83 -31.42
N LEU A 86 5.50 -3.25 -30.37
CA LEU A 86 4.71 -2.03 -30.39
C LEU A 86 5.22 -1.03 -29.35
N PHE A 87 5.18 0.27 -29.69
CA PHE A 87 5.51 1.34 -28.74
C PHE A 87 4.33 1.69 -27.81
N GLN A 88 3.14 1.15 -28.10
CA GLN A 88 1.93 1.35 -27.33
C GLN A 88 1.12 0.06 -27.26
N TYR A 89 0.65 -0.28 -26.06
CA TYR A 89 -0.26 -1.39 -25.79
C TYR A 89 -1.50 -0.89 -25.04
N GLU A 90 -2.57 -1.67 -25.14
CA GLU A 90 -3.81 -1.42 -24.46
C GLU A 90 -4.26 -2.71 -23.76
N ALA A 91 -4.74 -2.57 -22.53
CA ALA A 91 -5.27 -3.65 -21.74
C ALA A 91 -6.54 -3.18 -21.02
N SER A 92 -7.36 -4.12 -20.57
CA SER A 92 -8.52 -3.81 -19.76
C SER A 92 -8.62 -4.77 -18.59
N VAL A 93 -9.03 -4.26 -17.44
CA VAL A 93 -9.22 -5.06 -16.22
C VAL A 93 -10.46 -4.59 -15.50
N GLU A 94 -11.21 -5.52 -14.93
CA GLU A 94 -12.33 -5.19 -14.06
C GLU A 94 -11.80 -4.64 -12.74
N GLU A 95 -12.45 -3.62 -12.20
CA GLU A 95 -12.09 -3.10 -10.89
C GLU A 95 -12.26 -4.15 -9.78
N ASN A 96 -11.70 -3.88 -8.60
CA ASN A 96 -11.73 -4.81 -7.46
C ASN A 96 -11.11 -6.20 -7.71
N THR A 97 -10.53 -6.47 -8.88
CA THR A 97 -9.83 -7.72 -9.19
C THR A 97 -8.35 -7.67 -8.78
N VAL A 98 -7.83 -8.82 -8.36
CA VAL A 98 -6.44 -9.01 -7.94
C VAL A 98 -5.89 -10.32 -8.46
N ASP A 99 -4.57 -10.41 -8.59
CA ASP A 99 -3.81 -11.57 -9.05
C ASP A 99 -4.21 -12.06 -10.45
N VAL A 100 -4.62 -11.12 -11.31
CA VAL A 100 -4.98 -11.37 -12.72
C VAL A 100 -3.90 -10.85 -13.67
N GLU A 101 -3.59 -11.65 -14.68
CA GLU A 101 -2.76 -11.25 -15.83
C GLU A 101 -3.63 -10.43 -16.80
N ILE A 102 -3.15 -9.25 -17.20
CA ILE A 102 -3.93 -8.31 -18.04
C ILE A 102 -3.30 -8.09 -19.41
N LEU A 103 -2.01 -8.37 -19.58
CA LEU A 103 -1.29 -8.16 -20.84
C LEU A 103 -0.01 -9.00 -20.90
N ARG A 104 0.22 -9.60 -22.08
CA ARG A 104 1.53 -10.14 -22.49
C ARG A 104 2.14 -9.25 -23.56
N MET A 105 3.38 -8.83 -23.34
CA MET A 105 4.14 -8.01 -24.28
C MET A 105 5.28 -8.85 -24.87
N PRO A 106 5.15 -9.30 -26.13
CA PRO A 106 6.24 -9.94 -26.81
C PRO A 106 7.35 -8.93 -27.11
N ILE A 107 8.56 -9.45 -27.21
CA ILE A 107 9.77 -8.69 -27.55
C ILE A 107 10.60 -9.47 -28.57
N ASP A 108 11.36 -8.75 -29.39
CA ASP A 108 12.33 -9.33 -30.31
C ASP A 108 13.76 -9.01 -29.83
N ASP A 109 14.59 -10.04 -29.78
CA ASP A 109 16.02 -9.91 -29.52
C ASP A 109 16.77 -10.96 -30.36
N LYS A 110 17.76 -10.49 -31.11
CA LYS A 110 18.53 -11.32 -32.06
C LYS A 110 19.75 -11.98 -31.42
N ASP A 111 19.98 -11.77 -30.12
CA ASP A 111 20.97 -12.50 -29.36
C ASP A 111 20.63 -14.00 -29.23
N LEU A 112 21.56 -14.78 -28.64
CA LEU A 112 21.39 -16.23 -28.59
C LEU A 112 20.24 -16.58 -27.65
N ILE A 113 19.20 -17.19 -28.20
CA ILE A 113 18.03 -17.66 -27.46
C ILE A 113 18.46 -18.44 -26.20
N ASN A 114 17.78 -18.19 -25.08
CA ASN A 114 18.02 -18.77 -23.75
C ASN A 114 19.34 -18.37 -23.06
N THR A 115 20.04 -17.34 -23.54
CA THR A 115 21.19 -16.75 -22.83
C THR A 115 20.80 -15.49 -22.05
N ALA A 116 21.63 -15.08 -21.09
CA ALA A 116 21.39 -13.85 -20.32
C ALA A 116 21.37 -12.58 -21.20
N ASN A 117 22.02 -12.63 -22.37
CA ASN A 117 21.99 -11.56 -23.35
C ASN A 117 20.66 -11.49 -24.11
N TRP A 118 19.89 -12.58 -24.15
CA TRP A 118 18.58 -12.62 -24.81
C TRP A 118 17.43 -12.49 -23.81
N ARG A 119 17.63 -12.97 -22.56
CA ARG A 119 16.58 -12.94 -21.54
C ARG A 119 16.21 -11.51 -21.16
N ALA A 120 14.91 -11.26 -21.07
CA ALA A 120 14.34 -9.98 -20.76
C ALA A 120 14.22 -9.72 -19.27
N ASN A 121 14.46 -8.48 -18.90
CA ASN A 121 14.19 -7.92 -17.60
C ASN A 121 13.29 -6.70 -17.76
N PHE A 122 12.00 -6.89 -17.50
CA PHE A 122 11.00 -5.84 -17.58
C PHE A 122 10.91 -5.04 -16.29
N THR A 123 10.70 -3.74 -16.42
CA THR A 123 10.53 -2.83 -15.29
C THR A 123 9.44 -1.81 -15.57
N ILE A 124 8.57 -1.54 -14.60
CA ILE A 124 7.63 -0.41 -14.67
C ILE A 124 8.39 0.84 -14.24
N LEU A 125 8.48 1.82 -15.13
CA LEU A 125 9.24 3.06 -14.94
C LEU A 125 8.38 4.17 -14.33
N LYS A 126 7.09 4.27 -14.70
CA LYS A 126 6.13 5.29 -14.22
C LYS A 126 4.69 4.78 -14.25
N GLY A 127 3.79 5.47 -13.54
CA GLY A 127 2.35 5.22 -13.55
C GLY A 127 1.89 4.12 -12.57
N ASN A 128 2.80 3.67 -11.71
CA ASN A 128 2.54 2.62 -10.72
C ASN A 128 2.99 3.05 -9.31
N GLU A 129 2.78 4.32 -8.98
CA GLU A 129 3.21 4.95 -7.73
C GLU A 129 2.53 4.29 -6.50
N ASN A 130 1.28 3.85 -6.66
CA ASN A 130 0.51 3.17 -5.61
C ASN A 130 0.75 1.63 -5.59
N GLY A 131 1.48 1.10 -6.57
CA GLY A 131 1.84 -0.32 -6.64
C GLY A 131 0.67 -1.26 -6.96
N HIS A 132 -0.25 -0.86 -7.84
CA HIS A 132 -1.35 -1.71 -8.32
C HIS A 132 -0.89 -2.79 -9.29
N PHE A 133 0.21 -2.55 -10.00
CA PHE A 133 0.69 -3.43 -11.06
C PHE A 133 2.02 -4.08 -10.71
N LYS A 134 2.23 -5.28 -11.24
CA LYS A 134 3.50 -6.00 -11.21
C LYS A 134 3.80 -6.52 -12.60
N ILE A 135 5.04 -6.39 -13.03
CA ILE A 135 5.52 -6.99 -14.27
C ILE A 135 6.56 -8.07 -13.97
N SER A 136 6.52 -9.15 -14.75
CA SER A 136 7.48 -10.24 -14.68
C SER A 136 7.79 -10.78 -16.07
N THR A 137 8.93 -11.44 -16.23
CA THR A 137 9.29 -12.11 -17.48
C THR A 137 8.85 -13.57 -17.43
N ASP A 138 8.10 -14.02 -18.44
CA ASP A 138 7.84 -15.44 -18.67
C ASP A 138 9.14 -16.13 -19.08
N LYS A 139 9.56 -17.16 -18.34
CA LYS A 139 10.84 -17.84 -18.58
C LYS A 139 10.82 -18.73 -19.83
N GLU A 140 9.64 -19.14 -20.28
CA GLU A 140 9.50 -20.02 -21.44
C GLU A 140 9.44 -19.22 -22.74
N THR A 141 8.70 -18.11 -22.74
CA THR A 141 8.46 -17.30 -23.94
C THR A 141 9.27 -16.01 -24.00
N ASN A 142 9.90 -15.60 -22.90
CA ASN A 142 10.63 -14.32 -22.74
C ASN A 142 9.74 -13.07 -22.83
N GLU A 143 8.42 -13.24 -22.76
CA GLU A 143 7.43 -12.17 -22.82
C GLU A 143 7.29 -11.44 -21.48
N GLY A 144 6.92 -10.15 -21.54
CA GLY A 144 6.58 -9.36 -20.36
C GLY A 144 5.14 -9.61 -19.95
N VAL A 145 4.94 -10.19 -18.78
CA VAL A 145 3.63 -10.50 -18.19
C VAL A 145 3.28 -9.43 -17.16
N LEU A 146 2.26 -8.63 -17.47
CA LEU A 146 1.75 -7.58 -16.59
C LEU A 146 0.52 -8.08 -15.83
N CYS A 147 0.56 -7.99 -14.50
CA CYS A 147 -0.51 -8.42 -13.60
C CYS A 147 -0.97 -7.28 -12.68
N VAL A 148 -2.21 -7.38 -12.23
CA VAL A 148 -2.76 -6.55 -11.14
C VAL A 148 -2.54 -7.25 -9.81
N VAL A 149 -1.92 -6.57 -8.85
CA VAL A 149 -1.59 -7.08 -7.51
C VAL A 149 -2.25 -6.30 -6.37
N LYS A 150 -2.85 -5.15 -6.68
CA LYS A 150 -3.80 -4.45 -5.79
C LYS A 150 -4.99 -3.98 -6.62
N PRO A 151 -6.21 -4.04 -6.06
CA PRO A 151 -7.40 -3.69 -6.81
C PRO A 151 -7.35 -2.22 -7.25
N LEU A 152 -7.89 -1.95 -8.43
CA LEU A 152 -8.20 -0.60 -8.90
C LEU A 152 -9.66 -0.31 -8.55
N ASN A 153 -10.01 0.97 -8.46
CA ASN A 153 -11.38 1.44 -8.30
C ASN A 153 -11.71 2.37 -9.48
N TYR A 154 -12.83 2.09 -10.16
CA TYR A 154 -13.24 2.80 -11.37
C TYR A 154 -13.70 4.23 -11.08
N GLU A 155 -14.41 4.43 -9.96
CA GLU A 155 -14.95 5.73 -9.49
C GLU A 155 -13.84 6.72 -9.14
N GLU A 156 -12.64 6.22 -8.84
CA GLU A 156 -11.43 6.99 -8.60
C GLU A 156 -10.64 7.23 -9.90
N ASN A 157 -10.30 6.15 -10.62
CA ASN A 157 -9.46 6.22 -11.83
C ASN A 157 -9.91 5.23 -12.91
N GLN A 158 -10.58 5.74 -13.94
CA GLN A 158 -11.08 4.94 -15.07
C GLN A 158 -9.97 4.43 -16.02
N LYS A 159 -8.78 5.02 -15.96
CA LYS A 159 -7.63 4.62 -16.79
C LYS A 159 -6.32 4.87 -16.08
N VAL A 160 -5.36 3.99 -16.33
CA VAL A 160 -3.97 4.14 -15.86
C VAL A 160 -3.03 4.04 -17.05
N VAL A 161 -2.01 4.88 -17.10
CA VAL A 161 -0.98 4.85 -18.16
C VAL A 161 0.36 4.50 -17.51
N LEU A 162 0.92 3.36 -17.94
CA LEU A 162 2.21 2.85 -17.47
C LEU A 162 3.29 3.13 -18.51
N GLU A 163 4.48 3.50 -18.05
CA GLU A 163 5.69 3.51 -18.87
C GLU A 163 6.51 2.27 -18.52
N ILE A 164 6.66 1.34 -19.46
CA ILE A 164 7.35 0.06 -19.24
C ILE A 164 8.66 0.09 -20.00
N GLY A 165 9.74 -0.27 -19.33
CA GLY A 165 11.05 -0.47 -19.93
C GLY A 165 11.39 -1.96 -20.02
N VAL A 166 12.21 -2.30 -21.00
CA VAL A 166 12.83 -3.63 -21.11
C VAL A 166 14.33 -3.50 -21.33
N ASN A 167 15.09 -4.34 -20.63
CA ASN A 167 16.53 -4.53 -20.79
C ASN A 167 16.84 -6.02 -20.84
N ASN A 168 18.07 -6.40 -21.19
CA ASN A 168 18.55 -7.77 -20.99
C ASN A 168 18.89 -8.02 -19.51
N GLU A 169 19.00 -9.29 -19.09
CA GLU A 169 19.46 -9.65 -17.72
C GLU A 169 20.86 -9.11 -17.43
N VAL A 170 21.70 -8.99 -18.47
CA VAL A 170 23.05 -8.42 -18.38
C VAL A 170 23.14 -7.08 -19.10
N PRO A 171 23.96 -6.14 -18.61
CA PRO A 171 24.14 -4.85 -19.27
C PRO A 171 24.87 -5.00 -20.60
N PHE A 172 24.63 -4.06 -21.52
CA PHE A 172 25.39 -3.94 -22.76
C PHE A 172 26.90 -3.82 -22.49
N SER A 173 27.71 -4.29 -23.43
CA SER A 173 29.16 -4.12 -23.37
C SER A 173 29.52 -2.63 -23.28
N ARG A 174 30.65 -2.30 -22.64
CA ARG A 174 31.04 -0.91 -22.31
C ARG A 174 31.05 0.02 -23.53
N ASP A 175 31.47 -0.48 -24.69
CA ASP A 175 31.53 0.29 -25.94
C ASP A 175 30.14 0.57 -26.54
N VAL A 176 29.14 -0.25 -26.17
CA VAL A 176 27.75 -0.19 -26.63
C VAL A 176 26.87 0.61 -25.69
N ALA A 177 27.08 0.50 -24.37
CA ALA A 177 26.38 1.29 -23.35
C ALA A 177 26.60 2.81 -23.51
N LEU A 178 27.71 3.21 -24.13
CA LEU A 178 28.00 4.61 -24.48
C LEU A 178 27.25 5.11 -25.73
N ARG A 179 26.74 4.20 -26.56
CA ARG A 179 26.03 4.50 -27.82
C ARG A 179 24.51 4.35 -27.68
N VAL A 180 24.05 3.42 -26.84
CA VAL A 180 22.64 3.21 -26.51
C VAL A 180 22.33 3.94 -25.21
N THR A 181 21.87 5.19 -25.32
CA THR A 181 21.62 6.07 -24.17
C THR A 181 20.23 5.88 -23.54
N THR A 182 19.34 5.11 -24.18
CA THR A 182 17.95 4.99 -23.76
C THR A 182 17.50 3.53 -23.79
N MET A 183 17.05 3.04 -22.61
CA MET A 183 16.30 1.79 -22.46
C MET A 183 15.09 1.81 -23.40
N ASN A 184 14.77 0.67 -24.03
CA ASN A 184 13.60 0.59 -24.90
C ASN A 184 12.31 0.67 -24.07
N ARG A 185 11.34 1.49 -24.50
CA ARG A 185 10.16 1.81 -23.70
C ARG A 185 8.87 1.63 -24.50
N ALA A 186 7.83 1.20 -23.82
CA ALA A 186 6.48 1.15 -24.33
C ALA A 186 5.51 1.81 -23.34
N LEU A 187 4.46 2.44 -23.87
CA LEU A 187 3.35 2.92 -23.08
C LEU A 187 2.25 1.86 -23.03
N VAL A 188 1.72 1.60 -21.85
CA VAL A 188 0.56 0.70 -21.69
C VAL A 188 -0.58 1.48 -21.08
N THR A 189 -1.69 1.58 -21.82
CA THR A 189 -2.93 2.14 -21.28
C THR A 189 -3.79 1.00 -20.75
N VAL A 190 -4.06 1.01 -19.45
CA VAL A 190 -4.96 0.07 -18.80
C VAL A 190 -6.31 0.75 -18.58
N HIS A 191 -7.35 0.24 -19.21
CA HIS A 191 -8.73 0.65 -19.02
C HIS A 191 -9.34 -0.12 -17.87
N VAL A 192 -9.83 0.60 -16.86
CA VAL A 192 -10.58 0.00 -15.77
C VAL A 192 -12.02 -0.16 -16.24
N LYS A 193 -12.58 -1.35 -16.08
CA LYS A 193 -13.98 -1.65 -16.35
C LYS A 193 -14.75 -1.55 -15.04
N ASP A 194 -15.77 -0.71 -15.08
CA ASP A 194 -16.79 -0.51 -14.06
C ASP A 194 -17.49 -1.84 -13.74
N GLN A 195 -17.62 -2.13 -12.44
CA GLN A 195 -18.49 -3.16 -11.90
C GLN A 195 -19.51 -2.50 -10.98
N ASP A 196 -20.80 -2.68 -11.25
CA ASP A 196 -21.87 -2.21 -10.37
C ASP A 196 -21.71 -2.76 -8.94
N GLU A 197 -21.35 -1.89 -8.00
CA GLU A 197 -21.05 -2.21 -6.61
C GLU A 197 -22.30 -2.09 -5.71
N GLY A 198 -22.15 -2.53 -4.46
CA GLY A 198 -23.15 -2.25 -3.44
C GLY A 198 -22.99 -0.84 -2.87
N PRO A 199 -23.87 -0.43 -1.92
CA PRO A 199 -23.73 0.86 -1.28
C PRO A 199 -22.42 0.93 -0.48
N GLU A 200 -21.76 2.08 -0.50
CA GLU A 200 -20.56 2.40 0.28
C GLU A 200 -20.90 3.16 1.55
N CYS A 201 -20.30 2.71 2.66
CA CYS A 201 -20.41 3.30 3.99
C CYS A 201 -19.14 4.12 4.31
N SER A 202 -18.94 5.21 3.56
CA SER A 202 -17.75 6.06 3.67
C SER A 202 -18.11 7.51 4.05
N PRO A 203 -17.59 8.05 5.16
CA PRO A 203 -16.70 7.40 6.13
C PRO A 203 -17.42 6.31 6.95
N ALA A 204 -16.65 5.31 7.39
CA ALA A 204 -17.15 4.19 8.19
C ALA A 204 -17.79 4.63 9.52
N VAL A 205 -17.34 5.77 10.07
CA VAL A 205 -17.92 6.39 11.26
C VAL A 205 -18.43 7.79 10.90
N GLN A 206 -19.70 8.06 11.19
CA GLN A 206 -20.34 9.37 11.03
C GLN A 206 -20.79 9.90 12.39
N TYR A 207 -20.80 11.22 12.56
CA TYR A 207 -21.03 11.86 13.86
C TYR A 207 -22.30 12.71 13.84
N VAL A 208 -23.06 12.64 14.92
CA VAL A 208 -24.25 13.48 15.16
C VAL A 208 -24.24 13.93 16.61
N GLN A 209 -24.71 15.16 16.86
CA GLN A 209 -24.86 15.72 18.20
C GLN A 209 -26.35 15.82 18.54
N ILE A 210 -26.73 15.48 19.77
CA ILE A 210 -28.10 15.60 20.25
C ILE A 210 -28.11 15.96 21.74
N LYS A 211 -28.95 16.91 22.15
CA LYS A 211 -29.08 17.27 23.57
C LYS A 211 -29.88 16.21 24.31
N GLU A 212 -29.51 15.90 25.55
CA GLU A 212 -30.24 14.89 26.32
C GLU A 212 -31.69 15.27 26.62
N ASN A 213 -31.95 16.56 26.81
CA ASN A 213 -33.30 17.09 27.00
C ASN A 213 -34.14 17.17 25.70
N SER A 214 -33.67 16.58 24.60
CA SER A 214 -34.43 16.53 23.35
C SER A 214 -35.74 15.75 23.55
N ALA A 215 -36.85 16.35 23.12
CA ALA A 215 -38.16 15.72 23.23
C ALA A 215 -38.20 14.38 22.47
N VAL A 216 -38.96 13.42 22.98
CA VAL A 216 -39.24 12.16 22.28
C VAL A 216 -39.92 12.48 20.95
N GLY A 217 -39.44 11.87 19.87
CA GLY A 217 -39.91 12.11 18.51
C GLY A 217 -39.15 13.22 17.77
N SER A 218 -38.11 13.81 18.36
CA SER A 218 -37.24 14.78 17.69
C SER A 218 -36.46 14.10 16.55
N LYS A 219 -36.46 14.73 15.36
CA LYS A 219 -35.81 14.19 14.15
C LYS A 219 -34.49 14.88 13.89
N MET A 220 -33.49 14.10 13.49
CA MET A 220 -32.14 14.57 13.20
C MET A 220 -31.59 13.89 11.95
N ASN A 221 -30.52 14.45 11.37
CA ASN A 221 -29.74 13.73 10.37
C ASN A 221 -29.19 12.45 11.01
N GLY A 222 -29.19 11.35 10.25
CA GLY A 222 -28.67 10.07 10.69
C GLY A 222 -27.52 9.61 9.81
N TYR A 223 -27.42 8.30 9.62
CA TYR A 223 -26.36 7.71 8.80
C TYR A 223 -26.67 7.82 7.31
N LYS A 224 -25.65 8.09 6.50
CA LYS A 224 -25.77 8.18 5.03
C LYS A 224 -24.77 7.25 4.35
N ALA A 225 -25.28 6.29 3.59
CA ALA A 225 -24.51 5.53 2.63
C ALA A 225 -24.78 6.05 1.22
N ARG A 226 -23.88 5.75 0.28
CA ARG A 226 -23.99 6.18 -1.12
C ARG A 226 -23.60 5.03 -2.03
N ASP A 227 -24.32 4.91 -3.13
CA ASP A 227 -23.95 4.05 -4.24
C ASP A 227 -22.72 4.67 -4.95
N PRO A 228 -21.61 3.93 -5.15
CA PRO A 228 -20.38 4.44 -5.73
C PRO A 228 -20.57 5.02 -7.13
N GLU A 229 -21.38 4.37 -7.95
CA GLU A 229 -21.54 4.65 -9.38
C GLU A 229 -22.25 6.00 -9.61
N ASN A 230 -23.33 6.25 -8.84
CA ASN A 230 -24.13 7.46 -8.97
C ASN A 230 -23.90 8.49 -7.86
N ARG A 231 -23.16 8.12 -6.80
CA ARG A 231 -22.87 8.95 -5.61
C ARG A 231 -24.12 9.45 -4.88
N THR A 232 -25.25 8.75 -5.03
CA THR A 232 -26.52 9.10 -4.39
C THR A 232 -26.90 8.11 -3.29
N SER A 233 -27.84 8.51 -2.43
CA SER A 233 -28.47 7.60 -1.46
C SER A 233 -29.81 7.05 -1.94
N ASN A 234 -30.16 7.24 -3.22
CA ASN A 234 -31.46 6.83 -3.73
C ASN A 234 -31.50 5.32 -3.86
N GLY A 235 -32.63 4.71 -3.47
CA GLY A 235 -32.76 3.25 -3.50
C GLY A 235 -32.06 2.51 -2.36
N ILE A 236 -31.31 3.21 -1.51
CA ILE A 236 -30.68 2.64 -0.32
C ILE A 236 -31.67 2.66 0.85
N ARG A 237 -31.80 1.52 1.53
CA ARG A 237 -32.61 1.34 2.72
C ARG A 237 -31.77 1.11 3.96
N TYR A 238 -32.18 1.69 5.08
CA TYR A 238 -31.40 1.73 6.32
C TYR A 238 -32.07 0.94 7.45
N LYS A 239 -31.25 0.26 8.25
CA LYS A 239 -31.68 -0.48 9.44
C LYS A 239 -30.66 -0.40 10.56
N ILE A 240 -31.12 -0.24 11.80
CA ILE A 240 -30.25 -0.37 12.97
C ILE A 240 -29.99 -1.86 13.24
N LEU A 241 -28.72 -2.25 13.30
CA LEU A 241 -28.29 -3.60 13.68
C LEU A 241 -27.98 -3.70 15.18
N HIS A 242 -27.33 -2.67 15.71
CA HIS A 242 -26.96 -2.62 17.11
C HIS A 242 -27.21 -1.23 17.68
N ASP A 243 -27.98 -1.21 18.76
CA ASP A 243 -28.22 -0.03 19.58
C ASP A 243 -28.22 -0.51 21.05
N PRO A 244 -27.22 -0.12 21.86
CA PRO A 244 -27.08 -0.61 23.23
C PRO A 244 -28.16 -0.08 24.20
N LYS A 245 -28.87 1.01 23.87
CA LYS A 245 -29.84 1.67 24.78
C LYS A 245 -31.27 1.68 24.23
N GLY A 246 -31.43 1.50 22.92
CA GLY A 246 -32.73 1.56 22.25
C GLY A 246 -33.33 2.96 22.32
N TRP A 247 -32.51 4.01 22.29
CA TRP A 247 -32.95 5.41 22.42
C TRP A 247 -33.34 6.04 21.08
N ILE A 248 -32.94 5.43 19.97
CA ILE A 248 -33.09 6.00 18.65
C ILE A 248 -33.73 5.00 17.70
N THR A 249 -34.49 5.51 16.74
CA THR A 249 -34.99 4.77 15.58
C THR A 249 -34.47 5.41 14.29
N ILE A 250 -34.37 4.64 13.22
CA ILE A 250 -33.93 5.14 11.90
C ILE A 250 -35.07 5.03 10.89
N ASN A 251 -35.22 6.05 10.07
CA ASN A 251 -36.13 6.00 8.92
C ASN A 251 -35.49 5.16 7.81
N GLU A 252 -36.21 4.14 7.35
CA GLU A 252 -35.71 3.18 6.36
C GLU A 252 -35.31 3.84 5.03
N ILE A 253 -35.96 4.93 4.61
CA ILE A 253 -35.73 5.54 3.29
C ILE A 253 -34.72 6.69 3.38
N SER A 254 -34.90 7.59 4.34
CA SER A 254 -34.07 8.80 4.44
C SER A 254 -32.77 8.56 5.22
N GLY A 255 -32.68 7.49 6.02
CA GLY A 255 -31.59 7.28 6.97
C GLY A 255 -31.58 8.29 8.14
N SER A 256 -32.59 9.16 8.24
CA SER A 256 -32.72 10.12 9.35
C SER A 256 -33.06 9.39 10.64
N ILE A 257 -32.50 9.85 11.76
CA ILE A 257 -32.79 9.28 13.07
C ILE A 257 -33.87 10.06 13.81
N GLN A 258 -34.55 9.39 14.72
CA GLN A 258 -35.57 9.98 15.59
C GLN A 258 -35.43 9.43 17.02
N THR A 259 -35.50 10.30 18.02
CA THR A 259 -35.52 9.88 19.44
C THR A 259 -36.78 9.08 19.74
N SER A 260 -36.62 7.88 20.28
CA SER A 260 -37.74 7.00 20.67
C SER A 260 -37.99 7.00 22.17
N LYS A 261 -37.00 7.41 22.97
CA LYS A 261 -37.05 7.53 24.43
C LYS A 261 -36.37 8.83 24.87
N THR A 262 -36.55 9.17 26.14
CA THR A 262 -35.76 10.22 26.79
C THR A 262 -34.29 9.79 26.80
N LEU A 263 -33.43 10.71 26.37
CA LEU A 263 -31.99 10.52 26.42
C LEU A 263 -31.49 10.92 27.81
N ASP A 264 -30.39 10.31 28.22
CA ASP A 264 -29.78 10.52 29.54
C ASP A 264 -28.29 10.27 29.35
N ARG A 265 -27.49 11.34 29.41
CA ARG A 265 -26.05 11.27 29.17
C ARG A 265 -25.35 10.50 30.30
N GLU A 266 -25.82 10.64 31.53
CA GLU A 266 -25.27 9.99 32.73
C GLU A 266 -25.50 8.47 32.74
N ALA A 267 -26.54 8.01 32.06
CA ALA A 267 -26.84 6.61 31.80
C ALA A 267 -26.02 6.01 30.64
N ALA A 268 -25.39 6.82 29.79
CA ALA A 268 -24.43 6.35 28.80
C ALA A 268 -23.20 5.79 29.54
N THR A 269 -22.88 4.53 29.28
CA THR A 269 -21.85 3.79 30.00
C THR A 269 -20.87 3.21 28.98
N PRO A 270 -19.57 3.54 29.04
CA PRO A 270 -18.91 4.48 29.99
C PRO A 270 -19.40 5.93 29.88
N ARG A 271 -19.37 6.67 31.00
CA ARG A 271 -19.72 8.11 31.01
C ARG A 271 -18.72 8.87 30.13
N ASN A 272 -19.23 9.79 29.31
CA ASN A 272 -18.49 10.58 28.33
C ASN A 272 -18.05 9.82 27.05
N ASP A 273 -18.51 8.59 26.82
CA ASP A 273 -18.32 7.91 25.54
C ASP A 273 -19.44 8.26 24.56
N LEU A 274 -19.09 8.26 23.27
CA LEU A 274 -20.07 8.39 22.20
C LEU A 274 -21.03 7.21 22.22
N TYR A 275 -22.31 7.51 22.10
CA TYR A 275 -23.35 6.52 21.96
C TYR A 275 -23.33 5.98 20.52
N ASN A 276 -22.61 4.87 20.34
CA ASN A 276 -22.36 4.27 19.03
C ASN A 276 -23.51 3.34 18.61
N ILE A 277 -24.04 3.58 17.42
CA ILE A 277 -25.10 2.78 16.79
C ILE A 277 -24.54 2.17 15.50
N THR A 278 -24.75 0.88 15.29
CA THR A 278 -24.38 0.22 14.04
C THR A 278 -25.56 0.23 13.08
N VAL A 279 -25.36 0.81 11.89
CA VAL A 279 -26.36 0.95 10.84
C VAL A 279 -25.97 0.11 9.63
N LEU A 280 -26.94 -0.65 9.12
CA LEU A 280 -26.88 -1.35 7.85
C LEU A 280 -27.54 -0.51 6.77
N ALA A 281 -26.88 -0.34 5.64
CA ALA A 281 -27.43 0.22 4.42
C ALA A 281 -27.48 -0.87 3.36
N ILE A 282 -28.62 -1.02 2.68
CA ILE A 282 -28.88 -2.08 1.69
C ILE A 282 -29.46 -1.44 0.43
N ASP A 283 -28.94 -1.79 -0.75
CA ASP A 283 -29.52 -1.35 -2.02
C ASP A 283 -30.77 -2.16 -2.43
N GLN A 284 -31.20 -2.01 -3.68
CA GLN A 284 -32.37 -2.72 -4.22
C GLN A 284 -32.04 -4.18 -4.57
N ASP A 285 -30.79 -4.47 -4.90
CA ASP A 285 -30.31 -5.80 -5.29
C ASP A 285 -29.90 -6.67 -4.09
N GLY A 286 -29.92 -6.10 -2.88
CA GLY A 286 -29.64 -6.78 -1.62
C GLY A 286 -28.18 -6.74 -1.21
N ARG A 287 -27.32 -6.00 -1.92
CA ARG A 287 -25.94 -5.72 -1.48
C ARG A 287 -25.98 -4.70 -0.36
N SER A 288 -25.02 -4.79 0.56
CA SER A 288 -25.09 -4.00 1.80
C SER A 288 -23.73 -3.57 2.32
N CYS A 289 -23.71 -2.43 3.01
CA CYS A 289 -22.58 -2.01 3.84
C CYS A 289 -23.03 -1.72 5.27
N THR A 290 -22.08 -1.77 6.18
CA THR A 290 -22.30 -1.45 7.60
C THR A 290 -21.44 -0.28 8.00
N GLY A 291 -22.02 0.65 8.75
CA GLY A 291 -21.34 1.81 9.29
C GLY A 291 -21.72 2.10 10.73
N THR A 292 -20.95 2.95 11.38
CA THR A 292 -21.18 3.38 12.76
C THR A 292 -21.65 4.83 12.77
N LEU A 293 -22.78 5.08 13.43
CA LEU A 293 -23.23 6.41 13.79
C LEU A 293 -22.85 6.68 15.25
N ALA A 294 -21.85 7.52 15.44
CA ALA A 294 -21.38 7.94 16.75
C ALA A 294 -22.18 9.17 17.21
N VAL A 295 -23.06 8.96 18.18
CA VAL A 295 -23.95 10.00 18.69
C VAL A 295 -23.34 10.62 19.92
N ASN A 296 -23.00 11.90 19.84
CA ASN A 296 -22.59 12.70 20.98
C ASN A 296 -23.83 13.25 21.68
N ILE A 297 -24.08 12.81 22.91
CA ILE A 297 -25.16 13.36 23.74
C ILE A 297 -24.62 14.58 24.47
N GLU A 298 -25.14 15.76 24.14
CA GLU A 298 -24.76 17.02 24.78
C GLU A 298 -25.44 17.15 26.14
N ASP A 299 -24.60 17.51 27.12
CA ASP A 299 -24.94 17.72 28.52
C ASP A 299 -25.88 18.91 28.73
N VAL A 300 -26.80 18.73 29.67
CA VAL A 300 -27.73 19.71 30.20
C VAL A 300 -27.66 19.60 31.71
N ASN A 301 -27.54 20.74 32.40
CA ASN A 301 -27.52 20.76 33.87
C ASN A 301 -28.87 20.30 34.46
N ASP A 302 -29.01 19.01 34.71
CA ASP A 302 -30.21 18.39 35.27
C ASP A 302 -29.93 17.50 36.50
N ASN A 303 -28.66 17.34 36.89
CA ASN A 303 -28.27 16.68 38.12
C ASN A 303 -27.74 17.68 39.16
N PRO A 304 -28.22 17.66 40.41
CA PRO A 304 -27.62 18.44 41.48
C PRO A 304 -26.36 17.76 42.04
N PRO A 305 -25.46 18.51 42.73
CA PRO A 305 -24.33 17.91 43.42
C PRO A 305 -24.76 16.95 44.53
N GLU A 306 -24.18 15.75 44.54
CA GLU A 306 -24.43 14.70 45.52
C GLU A 306 -23.26 14.55 46.49
N ILE A 307 -23.53 14.49 47.80
CA ILE A 307 -22.52 14.21 48.81
C ILE A 307 -22.20 12.71 48.80
N LEU A 308 -20.93 12.35 48.63
CA LEU A 308 -20.50 10.95 48.55
C LEU A 308 -20.65 10.18 49.88
N GLN A 309 -20.62 10.90 51.01
CA GLN A 309 -20.65 10.33 52.35
C GLN A 309 -22.06 10.41 52.96
N ASN A 310 -22.73 9.26 53.13
CA ASN A 310 -24.05 9.18 53.76
C ASN A 310 -24.03 9.38 55.28
N TYR A 311 -22.91 9.04 55.93
CA TYR A 311 -22.68 9.30 57.35
C TYR A 311 -21.19 9.49 57.59
N LEU A 312 -20.87 10.25 58.62
CA LEU A 312 -19.49 10.56 59.02
C LEU A 312 -19.30 10.30 60.50
N VAL A 313 -18.14 9.76 60.86
CA VAL A 313 -17.76 9.50 62.25
C VAL A 313 -16.58 10.39 62.60
N VAL A 314 -16.77 11.27 63.59
CA VAL A 314 -15.71 12.15 64.10
C VAL A 314 -15.30 11.70 65.50
N CYS A 315 -14.06 11.21 65.64
CA CYS A 315 -13.50 10.80 66.92
C CYS A 315 -12.93 12.01 67.67
N LYS A 316 -13.75 12.73 68.45
CA LYS A 316 -13.39 13.97 69.16
C LYS A 316 -12.01 13.99 69.86
N PRO A 317 -11.53 12.91 70.52
CA PRO A 317 -10.21 12.92 71.16
C PRO A 317 -9.01 12.93 70.19
N LYS A 318 -9.24 12.61 68.90
CA LYS A 318 -8.21 12.43 67.87
C LYS A 318 -8.44 13.25 66.60
N MET A 319 -9.66 13.71 66.37
CA MET A 319 -10.10 14.40 65.16
C MET A 319 -10.99 15.58 65.54
N GLU A 320 -10.61 16.78 65.08
CA GLU A 320 -11.38 18.01 65.24
C GLU A 320 -12.31 18.28 64.05
N TYR A 321 -12.03 17.63 62.91
CA TYR A 321 -12.74 17.81 61.65
C TYR A 321 -12.74 16.55 60.81
N THR A 322 -13.63 16.52 59.82
CA THR A 322 -13.59 15.56 58.71
C THR A 322 -13.90 16.27 57.41
N ASP A 323 -13.47 15.72 56.28
CA ASP A 323 -13.77 16.26 54.96
C ASP A 323 -15.10 15.66 54.45
N ILE A 324 -15.92 16.52 53.84
CA ILE A 324 -17.05 16.14 52.98
C ILE A 324 -16.70 16.48 51.54
N SER A 325 -17.10 15.61 50.62
CA SER A 325 -16.93 15.85 49.19
C SER A 325 -18.25 15.65 48.46
N ALA A 326 -18.49 16.49 47.47
CA ALA A 326 -19.62 16.34 46.57
C ALA A 326 -19.12 16.01 45.16
N VAL A 327 -19.96 15.31 44.41
CA VAL A 327 -19.78 15.02 42.99
C VAL A 327 -21.02 15.47 42.24
N ASP A 328 -20.84 15.97 41.03
CA ASP A 328 -21.93 16.25 40.13
C ASP A 328 -21.75 15.34 38.90
N PRO A 329 -22.77 14.53 38.54
CA PRO A 329 -22.72 13.67 37.36
C PRO A 329 -22.52 14.41 36.04
N ASP A 330 -22.93 15.68 35.95
CA ASP A 330 -22.93 16.50 34.74
C ASP A 330 -21.49 16.85 34.29
N GLU A 331 -21.37 17.49 33.13
CA GLU A 331 -20.08 18.00 32.67
C GLU A 331 -19.47 19.03 33.65
N PRO A 332 -18.13 19.17 33.68
CA PRO A 332 -17.45 20.10 34.60
C PRO A 332 -17.91 21.55 34.53
N ILE A 333 -18.48 21.99 33.39
CA ILE A 333 -19.04 23.33 33.23
C ILE A 333 -20.35 23.52 34.02
N ASN A 334 -21.10 22.44 34.23
CA ASN A 334 -22.37 22.40 34.95
C ASN A 334 -22.23 21.89 36.39
N GLY A 335 -21.07 21.30 36.74
CA GLY A 335 -20.74 20.88 38.10
C GLY A 335 -19.94 21.91 38.92
N ALA A 336 -18.80 21.47 39.47
CA ALA A 336 -17.99 22.24 40.41
C ALA A 336 -17.53 23.60 39.84
N PRO A 337 -17.38 24.67 40.65
CA PRO A 337 -17.22 24.66 42.10
C PRO A 337 -18.53 24.68 42.92
N PHE A 338 -18.58 23.86 43.96
CA PHE A 338 -19.72 23.76 44.88
C PHE A 338 -19.61 24.71 46.09
N TYR A 339 -20.78 25.05 46.63
CA TYR A 339 -20.95 25.78 47.88
C TYR A 339 -21.64 24.90 48.91
N PHE A 340 -21.00 24.72 50.06
CA PHE A 340 -21.50 23.86 51.13
C PHE A 340 -22.11 24.73 52.24
N THR A 341 -23.35 24.42 52.64
CA THR A 341 -24.07 25.09 53.71
C THR A 341 -24.70 24.07 54.64
N LEU A 342 -24.89 24.45 55.91
CA LEU A 342 -25.66 23.65 56.86
C LEU A 342 -27.15 23.86 56.60
N ALA A 343 -27.89 22.77 56.43
CA ALA A 343 -29.34 22.82 56.15
C ALA A 343 -30.11 23.49 57.30
N ASP A 344 -29.75 23.18 58.55
CA ASP A 344 -30.23 23.90 59.73
C ASP A 344 -29.23 25.01 60.10
N THR A 345 -29.68 26.25 60.00
CA THR A 345 -28.92 27.46 60.35
C THR A 345 -29.21 27.95 61.78
N SER A 346 -29.88 27.14 62.60
CA SER A 346 -30.14 27.45 64.00
C SER A 346 -28.84 27.75 64.76
N LEU A 347 -28.93 28.67 65.73
CA LEU A 347 -27.80 29.02 66.59
C LEU A 347 -27.28 27.81 67.39
N ALA A 348 -28.12 26.80 67.63
CA ALA A 348 -27.72 25.57 68.30
C ALA A 348 -26.78 24.75 67.43
N VAL A 349 -27.12 24.55 66.14
CA VAL A 349 -26.30 23.80 65.19
C VAL A 349 -25.03 24.57 64.83
N ASN A 350 -25.13 25.87 64.54
CA ASN A 350 -23.98 26.71 64.18
C ASN A 350 -22.95 26.91 65.32
N ARG A 351 -23.33 26.66 66.58
CA ARG A 351 -22.39 26.65 67.72
C ARG A 351 -21.60 25.35 67.82
N ILE A 352 -22.13 24.26 67.25
CA ILE A 352 -21.56 22.92 67.35
C ILE A 352 -20.76 22.60 66.09
N TRP A 353 -21.33 22.90 64.92
CA TRP A 353 -20.81 22.56 63.61
C TRP A 353 -20.49 23.80 62.80
N THR A 354 -19.35 23.79 62.11
CA THR A 354 -19.04 24.78 61.08
C THR A 354 -18.48 24.12 59.84
N LEU A 355 -18.71 24.76 58.69
CA LEU A 355 -18.19 24.33 57.40
C LEU A 355 -17.15 25.34 56.93
N THR A 356 -15.98 24.85 56.54
CA THR A 356 -14.95 25.66 55.88
C THR A 356 -14.60 25.05 54.54
N ARG A 357 -14.66 25.85 53.48
CA ARG A 357 -14.33 25.39 52.14
C ARG A 357 -12.85 25.01 52.06
N VAL A 358 -12.58 23.83 51.51
CA VAL A 358 -11.21 23.37 51.22
C VAL A 358 -10.84 23.69 49.78
N ASN A 359 -11.68 23.27 48.83
CA ASN A 359 -11.47 23.49 47.40
C ASN A 359 -12.83 23.58 46.66
N GLY A 360 -12.82 23.39 45.33
CA GLY A 360 -14.01 23.41 44.49
C GLY A 360 -15.02 22.28 44.74
N ILE A 361 -14.58 21.16 45.30
CA ILE A 361 -15.39 19.93 45.41
C ILE A 361 -15.55 19.41 46.84
N SER A 362 -14.89 20.05 47.81
CA SER A 362 -14.84 19.58 49.19
C SER A 362 -14.82 20.71 50.22
N SER A 363 -15.36 20.41 51.39
CA SER A 363 -15.36 21.26 52.58
C SER A 363 -15.01 20.46 53.83
N LYS A 364 -14.43 21.13 54.82
CA LYS A 364 -14.20 20.59 56.16
C LYS A 364 -15.41 20.87 57.02
N ILE A 365 -15.89 19.84 57.70
CA ILE A 365 -16.87 19.98 58.77
C ILE A 365 -16.15 19.84 60.12
N MET A 366 -16.22 20.89 60.94
CA MET A 366 -15.55 20.99 62.24
C MET A 366 -16.56 20.88 63.37
N ILE A 367 -16.17 20.25 64.49
CA ILE A 367 -17.01 20.09 65.68
C ILE A 367 -16.36 20.74 66.91
N TYR A 368 -17.05 21.69 67.56
CA TYR A 368 -16.50 22.44 68.69
C TYR A 368 -17.07 22.05 70.06
N MET A 369 -18.38 21.76 70.15
CA MET A 369 -19.04 21.47 71.42
C MET A 369 -19.94 20.24 71.31
N LEU A 370 -19.78 19.28 72.22
CA LEU A 370 -20.73 18.19 72.46
C LEU A 370 -21.10 18.23 73.93
#